data_AF-A0A2Z3GQG4-F1
#
_entry.id   AF-A0A2Z3GQG4-F1
#
_cell.length_a   1.000
_cell.length_b   1.000
_cell.length_c   1.000
_cell.angle_alpha   90.00
_cell.angle_beta   90.00
_cell.angle_gamma   90.00
#
_symmetry.space_group_name_H-M   'P 1'
#
loop_
_entity.id
_entity.type
_entity.pdbx_description
1 polymer ?
#
loop_
_entity_poly.entity_id
_entity_poly.type
_entity_poly.pdbx_seq_one_letter_code
_entity_poly.pdbx_strand_id
1 'polypeptide(L)'
;MGGAPGLRHPLLVGAAGLYGGLWLNRHWLHWPLPALVTSHLADLLALPLMLGLALAAHRWLIDPRGTLPVAWLVGAWLGVSVWFEGLLPLWSARAVADPLDVLAYAAGTLGFHYWLNRPPGPLPRA
;
A
#
# COMPACT_ATOMS: atom_id res chain seq x y z
N MET A 1 12.48 19.26 -14.20
CA MET A 1 11.42 18.24 -14.05
C MET A 1 11.56 17.60 -12.68
N GLY A 2 10.93 18.21 -11.66
CA GLY A 2 11.07 17.75 -10.27
C GLY A 2 10.27 16.49 -10.03
N GLY A 3 10.94 15.38 -9.72
CA GLY A 3 10.27 14.13 -9.38
C GLY A 3 9.37 14.31 -8.16
N ALA A 4 8.16 13.74 -8.19
CA ALA A 4 7.20 13.79 -7.11
C ALA A 4 7.88 13.39 -5.78
N PRO A 5 8.04 14.30 -4.80
CA PRO A 5 8.86 14.07 -3.60
C PRO A 5 8.44 12.84 -2.78
N GLY A 6 7.20 12.34 -2.96
CA GLY A 6 6.68 11.18 -2.26
C GLY A 6 7.15 9.82 -2.79
N LEU A 7 7.48 9.68 -4.08
CA LEU A 7 7.79 8.38 -4.69
C LEU A 7 9.18 7.83 -4.35
N ARG A 8 10.06 8.69 -3.84
CA ARG A 8 11.44 8.33 -3.47
C ARG A 8 11.60 7.92 -2.01
N HIS A 9 10.49 7.83 -1.25
CA HIS A 9 10.57 7.44 0.15
C HIS A 9 11.15 6.01 0.25
N PRO A 10 12.22 5.78 1.03
CA PRO A 10 12.92 4.48 1.05
C PRO A 10 12.00 3.34 1.47
N LEU A 11 11.05 3.59 2.37
CA LEU A 11 10.03 2.59 2.74
C LEU A 11 9.09 2.24 1.58
N LEU A 12 8.72 3.20 0.74
CA LEU A 12 7.84 2.96 -0.40
C LEU A 12 8.57 2.20 -1.50
N VAL A 13 9.82 2.56 -1.77
CA VAL A 13 10.69 1.85 -2.73
C VAL A 13 10.98 0.43 -2.25
N GLY A 14 11.28 0.25 -0.96
CA GLY A 14 11.46 -1.06 -0.34
C GLY A 14 10.20 -1.91 -0.41
N ALA A 15 9.04 -1.34 -0.07
CA ALA A 15 7.73 -2.01 -0.19
C ALA A 15 7.44 -2.43 -1.65
N ALA A 16 7.71 -1.55 -2.62
CA ALA A 16 7.49 -1.84 -4.03
C ALA A 16 8.42 -2.93 -4.54
N GLY A 17 9.69 -2.89 -4.12
CA GLY A 17 10.68 -3.92 -4.43
C GLY A 17 10.30 -5.28 -3.85
N LEU A 18 9.86 -5.31 -2.58
CA LEU A 18 9.37 -6.54 -1.93
C LEU A 18 8.14 -7.10 -2.66
N TYR A 19 7.14 -6.26 -2.93
CA TYR A 19 5.94 -6.67 -3.63
C TYR A 19 6.25 -7.20 -5.05
N GLY A 20 7.10 -6.49 -5.80
CA GLY A 20 7.56 -6.93 -7.12
C GLY A 20 8.37 -8.22 -7.07
N GLY A 21 9.19 -8.41 -6.05
CA GLY A 21 9.94 -9.65 -5.81
C GLY A 21 9.02 -10.84 -5.52
N LEU A 22 7.99 -10.65 -4.68
CA LEU A 22 6.97 -11.66 -4.42
C LEU A 22 6.19 -12.02 -5.69
N TRP A 23 5.83 -11.01 -6.49
CA TRP A 23 5.13 -11.20 -7.76
C TRP A 23 5.98 -11.99 -8.77
N LEU A 24 7.26 -11.62 -8.93
CA LEU A 24 8.20 -12.32 -9.81
C LEU A 24 8.42 -13.75 -9.34
N ASN A 25 8.53 -13.95 -8.02
CA ASN A 25 8.68 -15.27 -7.44
C ASN A 25 7.45 -16.15 -7.75
N ARG A 26 6.24 -15.61 -7.55
CA ARG A 26 4.98 -16.33 -7.77
C ARG A 26 4.74 -16.71 -9.23
N HIS A 27 5.20 -15.91 -10.18
CA HIS A 27 4.89 -16.12 -11.61
C HIS A 27 6.04 -16.76 -12.40
N TRP A 28 7.30 -16.64 -11.96
CA TRP A 28 8.46 -17.12 -12.72
C TRP A 28 9.30 -18.13 -11.93
N LEU A 29 9.74 -17.79 -10.71
CA LEU A 29 10.71 -18.63 -9.98
C LEU A 29 10.08 -19.82 -9.26
N HIS A 30 8.84 -19.69 -8.78
CA HIS A 30 8.13 -20.72 -8.02
C HIS A 30 8.92 -21.28 -6.82
N TRP A 31 9.74 -20.45 -6.16
CA TRP A 31 10.51 -20.87 -5.00
C TRP A 31 9.57 -21.19 -3.83
N PRO A 32 9.81 -22.27 -3.05
CA PRO A 32 9.03 -22.55 -1.85
C PRO A 32 9.30 -21.49 -0.78
N LEU A 33 8.51 -20.42 -0.78
CA LEU A 33 8.48 -19.42 0.27
C LEU A 33 7.43 -19.79 1.32
N PRO A 34 7.64 -19.45 2.60
CA PRO A 34 6.65 -19.67 3.64
C PRO A 34 5.31 -19.02 3.28
N ALA A 35 4.19 -19.72 3.53
CA ALA A 35 2.84 -19.23 3.21
C ALA A 35 2.56 -17.82 3.78
N LEU A 36 3.06 -17.53 4.99
CA LEU A 36 2.93 -16.23 5.64
C LEU A 36 3.57 -15.07 4.83
N VAL A 37 4.63 -15.38 4.08
CA VAL A 37 5.38 -14.41 3.25
C VAL A 37 4.71 -14.25 1.88
N THR A 38 4.04 -15.28 1.36
CA THR A 38 3.42 -15.24 0.04
C THR A 38 1.96 -14.81 0.04
N SER A 39 1.18 -15.05 1.10
CA SER A 39 -0.16 -14.48 1.26
C SER A 39 -0.10 -13.12 1.94
N HIS A 40 0.15 -13.08 3.25
CA HIS A 40 -0.17 -11.89 4.05
C HIS A 40 0.80 -10.72 3.88
N LEU A 41 2.05 -10.97 3.47
CA LEU A 41 3.00 -9.87 3.22
C LEU A 41 2.58 -9.04 2.00
N ALA A 42 2.00 -9.67 0.97
CA ALA A 42 1.49 -8.95 -0.19
C ALA A 42 0.29 -8.07 0.21
N ASP A 43 -0.63 -8.60 1.01
CA ASP A 43 -1.80 -7.88 1.51
C ASP A 43 -1.42 -6.72 2.43
N LEU A 44 -0.45 -6.93 3.33
CA LEU A 44 0.10 -5.88 4.19
C LEU A 44 0.70 -4.72 3.38
N LEU A 45 1.37 -5.02 2.26
CA LEU A 45 2.05 -4.02 1.42
C LEU A 45 1.11 -3.32 0.42
N ALA A 46 -0.04 -3.92 0.09
CA ALA A 46 -0.95 -3.42 -0.94
C ALA A 46 -1.45 -2.00 -0.65
N LEU A 47 -2.02 -1.76 0.54
CA LEU A 47 -2.54 -0.44 0.90
C LEU A 47 -1.47 0.64 1.06
N PRO A 48 -0.31 0.40 1.71
CA PRO A 48 0.79 1.36 1.71
C PRO A 48 1.22 1.80 0.31
N LEU A 49 1.26 0.87 -0.65
CA LEU A 49 1.63 1.18 -2.03
C LEU A 49 0.55 2.00 -2.75
N MET A 50 -0.71 1.59 -2.64
CA MET A 50 -1.84 2.33 -3.23
C MET A 50 -1.96 3.75 -2.66
N LEU A 51 -1.90 3.88 -1.33
CA LEU A 51 -1.99 5.17 -0.64
C LEU A 51 -0.75 6.02 -0.89
N GLY A 52 0.43 5.41 -1.01
CA GLY A 52 1.67 6.08 -1.42
C GLY A 52 1.57 6.69 -2.81
N LEU A 53 1.01 5.96 -3.77
CA LEU A 53 0.76 6.47 -5.12
C LEU A 53 -0.29 7.59 -5.10
N ALA A 54 -1.38 7.41 -4.34
CA ALA A 54 -2.41 8.44 -4.18
C ALA A 54 -1.85 9.72 -3.53
N LEU A 55 -0.98 9.61 -2.52
CA LEU A 55 -0.31 10.74 -1.88
C LEU A 55 0.65 11.43 -2.85
N ALA A 56 1.41 10.67 -3.64
CA ALA A 56 2.28 11.24 -4.66
C ALA A 56 1.49 12.01 -5.73
N ALA A 57 0.36 11.46 -6.19
CA ALA A 57 -0.54 12.11 -7.12
C ALA A 57 -1.17 13.38 -6.51
N HIS A 58 -1.67 13.29 -5.28
CA HIS A 58 -2.22 14.45 -4.54
C HIS A 58 -1.19 15.57 -4.42
N ARG A 59 0.06 15.24 -4.12
CA ARG A 59 1.13 16.23 -4.03
C ARG A 59 1.52 16.85 -5.36
N TRP A 60 1.46 16.05 -6.41
CA TRP A 60 1.82 16.52 -7.73
C TRP A 60 0.73 17.41 -8.35
N LEU A 61 -0.54 17.10 -8.10
CA LEU A 61 -1.68 17.75 -8.74
C LEU A 61 -2.37 18.82 -7.90
N ILE A 62 -2.37 18.68 -6.57
CA ILE A 62 -3.23 19.47 -5.68
C ILE A 62 -2.38 20.28 -4.69
N ASP A 63 -1.65 19.62 -3.81
CA ASP A 63 -0.85 20.28 -2.77
C ASP A 63 0.50 19.58 -2.55
N PRO A 64 1.62 20.17 -3.03
CA PRO A 64 2.97 19.61 -2.89
C PRO A 64 3.40 19.25 -1.47
N ARG A 65 2.78 19.85 -0.46
CA ARG A 65 3.06 19.58 0.96
C ARG A 65 1.92 18.88 1.69
N GLY A 66 0.83 18.60 0.97
CA GLY A 66 -0.37 17.99 1.50
C GLY A 66 -0.13 16.57 2.03
N THR A 67 -1.01 16.18 2.94
CA THR A 67 -1.15 14.83 3.47
C THR A 67 -2.57 14.35 3.22
N LEU A 68 -2.76 13.05 3.04
CA LEU A 68 -4.09 12.49 2.90
C LEU A 68 -4.83 12.54 4.25
N PRO A 69 -6.06 13.06 4.31
CA PRO A 69 -6.83 13.09 5.54
C PRO A 69 -7.20 11.67 5.98
N VAL A 70 -7.29 11.45 7.30
CA VAL A 70 -7.57 10.13 7.89
C VAL A 70 -8.85 9.51 7.33
N ALA A 71 -9.87 10.32 7.03
CA ALA A 71 -11.11 9.85 6.41
C ALA A 71 -10.87 9.14 5.06
N TRP A 72 -9.90 9.58 4.26
CA TRP A 72 -9.57 8.95 2.98
C TRP A 72 -8.82 7.62 3.19
N LEU A 73 -7.97 7.53 4.22
CA LEU A 73 -7.29 6.28 4.59
C LEU A 73 -8.31 5.24 5.06
N VAL A 74 -9.24 5.63 5.94
CA VAL A 74 -10.32 4.77 6.42
C VAL A 74 -11.22 4.34 5.25
N GLY A 75 -11.57 5.28 4.36
CA GLY A 75 -12.36 4.97 3.16
C GLY A 75 -11.66 3.98 2.23
N ALA A 76 -10.35 4.14 2.01
CA ALA A 76 -9.57 3.20 1.19
C ALA A 76 -9.48 1.81 1.83
N TRP A 77 -9.24 1.74 3.14
CA TRP A 77 -9.20 0.48 3.89
C TRP A 77 -10.55 -0.25 3.83
N LEU A 78 -11.65 0.45 4.12
CA LEU A 78 -13.00 -0.13 4.04
C LEU A 78 -13.33 -0.55 2.61
N GLY A 79 -13.03 0.28 1.62
CA GLY A 79 -13.29 -0.02 0.20
C GLY A 79 -12.55 -1.27 -0.27
N VAL A 80 -11.26 -1.40 0.04
CA VAL A 80 -10.46 -2.58 -0.30
C VAL A 80 -10.95 -3.82 0.46
N SER A 81 -11.20 -3.70 1.76
CA SER A 81 -11.69 -4.84 2.57
C SER A 81 -13.05 -5.34 2.06
N VAL A 82 -14.00 -4.44 1.81
CA VAL A 82 -15.32 -4.80 1.27
C VAL A 82 -15.19 -5.41 -0.14
N TRP A 83 -14.32 -4.85 -0.98
CA TRP A 83 -14.13 -5.36 -2.33
C TRP A 83 -13.52 -6.76 -2.35
N PHE A 84 -12.38 -6.96 -1.68
CA PHE A 84 -11.62 -8.22 -1.74
C PHE A 84 -12.22 -9.32 -0.86
N GLU A 85 -12.72 -8.98 0.33
CA GLU A 85 -13.25 -9.98 1.28
C GLU A 85 -14.77 -10.17 1.18
N GLY A 86 -15.49 -9.12 0.77
CA GLY A 86 -16.95 -9.17 0.68
C GLY A 86 -17.46 -9.51 -0.72
N LEU A 87 -16.99 -8.76 -1.72
CA LEU A 87 -17.56 -8.79 -3.07
C LEU A 87 -16.89 -9.81 -3.99
N LEU A 88 -15.56 -9.86 -4.02
CA LEU A 88 -14.79 -10.73 -4.90
C LEU A 88 -15.11 -12.23 -4.74
N PRO A 89 -15.33 -12.78 -3.52
CA PRO A 89 -15.69 -14.17 -3.33
C PRO A 89 -17.05 -14.55 -3.93
N LEU A 90 -17.95 -13.57 -4.11
CA LEU A 90 -19.26 -13.79 -4.74
C LEU A 90 -19.15 -14.03 -6.25
N TRP A 91 -18.07 -13.57 -6.88
CA TRP A 91 -17.84 -13.70 -8.32
C TRP A 91 -16.70 -14.65 -8.69
N SER A 92 -15.85 -15.04 -7.75
CA SER A 92 -14.68 -15.89 -8.01
C SER A 92 -14.55 -17.00 -6.96
N ALA A 93 -14.69 -18.25 -7.40
CA ALA A 93 -14.45 -19.42 -6.56
C ALA A 93 -12.98 -19.57 -6.10
N ARG A 94 -12.07 -18.71 -6.57
CA ARG A 94 -10.66 -18.66 -6.15
C ARG A 94 -10.41 -17.65 -5.03
N ALA A 95 -11.35 -16.73 -4.78
CA ALA A 95 -11.24 -15.76 -3.71
C ALA A 95 -11.93 -16.32 -2.46
N VAL A 96 -11.18 -16.40 -1.36
CA VAL A 96 -11.69 -16.85 -0.05
C VAL A 96 -11.73 -15.62 0.83
N ALA A 97 -12.88 -15.40 1.47
CA ALA A 97 -12.96 -14.36 2.49
C ALA A 97 -12.11 -14.76 3.70
N ASP A 98 -11.00 -14.08 3.92
CA ASP A 98 -10.11 -14.22 5.07
C ASP A 98 -10.12 -12.92 5.89
N PRO A 99 -10.75 -12.90 7.08
CA PRO A 99 -10.71 -11.75 7.98
C PRO A 99 -9.29 -11.30 8.37
N LEU A 100 -8.28 -12.18 8.26
CA LEU A 100 -6.88 -11.82 8.50
C LEU A 100 -6.36 -10.83 7.46
N ASP A 101 -6.87 -10.87 6.22
CA ASP A 101 -6.46 -9.96 5.16
C ASP A 101 -7.01 -8.55 5.44
N VAL A 102 -8.20 -8.42 6.03
CA VAL A 102 -8.72 -7.14 6.56
C VAL A 102 -7.78 -6.54 7.60
N LEU A 103 -7.22 -7.37 8.49
CA LEU A 103 -6.25 -6.93 9.50
C LEU A 103 -4.91 -6.56 8.87
N ALA A 104 -4.46 -7.29 7.85
CA ALA A 104 -3.26 -6.96 7.10
C ALA A 104 -3.41 -5.60 6.39
N TYR A 105 -4.56 -5.36 5.75
CA TYR A 105 -4.92 -4.07 5.16
C TYR A 105 -4.94 -2.95 6.20
N ALA A 106 -5.53 -3.19 7.38
CA ALA A 106 -5.55 -2.22 8.47
C ALA A 106 -4.13 -1.88 8.95
N ALA A 107 -3.29 -2.90 9.17
CA ALA A 107 -1.90 -2.73 9.59
C ALA A 107 -1.08 -1.95 8.55
N GLY A 108 -1.26 -2.24 7.26
CA GLY A 108 -0.62 -1.51 6.17
C GLY A 108 -1.06 -0.04 6.14
N THR A 109 -2.36 0.22 6.27
CA THR A 109 -2.93 1.57 6.32
C THR A 109 -2.38 2.37 7.51
N LEU A 110 -2.29 1.75 8.69
CA LEU A 110 -1.71 2.37 9.88
C LEU A 110 -0.22 2.66 9.67
N GLY A 111 0.55 1.71 9.12
CA GLY A 111 1.95 1.93 8.79
C GLY A 111 2.14 3.10 7.83
N PHE A 112 1.31 3.19 6.80
CA PHE A 112 1.29 4.32 5.88
C PHE A 112 0.99 5.64 6.61
N HIS A 113 -0.03 5.66 7.47
CA HIS A 113 -0.42 6.85 8.23
C HIS A 113 0.75 7.39 9.08
N TYR A 114 1.42 6.51 9.82
CA TYR A 114 2.46 6.93 10.76
C TYR A 114 3.78 7.28 10.08
N TRP A 115 4.17 6.57 9.02
CA TRP A 115 5.50 6.71 8.43
C TRP A 115 5.54 7.45 7.09
N LEU A 116 4.54 7.27 6.22
CA LEU A 116 4.59 7.84 4.86
C LEU A 116 3.73 9.10 4.71
N ASN A 117 2.60 9.19 5.43
CA ASN A 117 1.67 10.32 5.36
C ASN A 117 2.12 11.52 6.22
N ARG A 118 3.38 11.94 6.06
CA ARG A 118 3.96 13.08 6.77
C ARG A 118 4.26 14.22 5.81
N PRO A 119 4.08 15.49 6.23
CA PRO A 119 4.48 16.62 5.40
C PRO A 119 5.99 16.56 5.11
N PRO A 120 6.45 17.06 3.95
CA PRO A 120 7.88 17.13 3.65
C PRO A 120 8.61 17.94 4.73
N GLY A 121 9.80 17.50 5.14
CA GLY A 121 10.61 18.21 6.12
C GLY A 121 10.94 19.66 5.69
N PRO A 122 11.29 20.54 6.65
CA PRO A 122 11.64 21.92 6.35
C PRO A 122 12.80 21.99 5.33
N LEU A 123 12.75 22.97 4.42
CA LEU A 123 13.81 23.19 3.44
C LEU A 123 15.15 23.43 4.16
N PRO A 124 16.28 22.92 3.62
CA PRO A 124 17.60 23.34 4.08
C PRO A 124 17.65 24.87 4.05
N ARG A 125 18.02 25.51 5.16
CA ARG A 125 18.27 26.95 5.16
C ARG A 125 19.48 27.19 4.27
N ALA A 126 19.29 27.98 3.22
CA ALA A 126 20.37 28.49 2.38
C ALA A 126 21.25 29.48 3.14
#